data_AF-A0A3M7PES7-F1
#
_entry.id   AF-A0A3M7PES7-F1
#
_cell.length_a   1.000
_cell.length_b   1.000
_cell.length_c   1.000
_cell.angle_alpha   90.00
_cell.angle_beta   90.00
_cell.angle_gamma   90.00
#
_symmetry.space_group_name_H-M   'P 1'
#
loop_
_entity.id
_entity.type
_entity.pdbx_description
1 polymer ?
#
loop_
_entity_poly.entity_id
_entity_poly.type
_entity_poly.pdbx_seq_one_letter_code
_entity_poly.pdbx_strand_id
1 'polypeptide(L)'
;MNSIRSWEIRNGEDDESALIRRTAEIQKLQEEIIPNAVQNLHKAQNKQATTQNKQKNVSYNFLKPNDQVFIKSEKIQDKFKPIFDSPYIIKSQTNYGNYVLTNLKGDELKDSYPRWRLKLTEQFDKNKEIDNLQDIDKIEKILDHRKIGRGYKYLIKWKGSLVDKSLRDDYLNTLKINKRKTTKTKPQKSNHSDLIKN
;
A
#
# COMPACT_ATOMS: atom_id res chain seq x y z
N MET A 1 -12.56 -24.43 -31.71
CA MET A 1 -13.69 -25.29 -31.31
C MET A 1 -13.24 -26.73 -31.52
N ASN A 2 -13.07 -27.50 -30.45
CA ASN A 2 -12.77 -28.92 -30.58
C ASN A 2 -14.09 -29.64 -30.88
N SER A 3 -14.31 -29.99 -32.15
CA SER A 3 -15.42 -30.83 -32.55
C SER A 3 -15.21 -32.22 -31.96
N ILE A 4 -16.10 -32.62 -31.04
CA ILE A 4 -16.17 -34.00 -30.58
C ILE A 4 -16.67 -34.80 -31.77
N ARG A 5 -15.75 -35.48 -32.47
CA ARG A 5 -16.11 -36.36 -33.60
C ARG A 5 -17.07 -37.42 -33.10
N SER A 6 -18.13 -37.66 -33.88
CA SER A 6 -19.17 -38.64 -33.58
C SER A 6 -18.56 -40.03 -33.38
N TRP A 7 -19.28 -40.84 -32.61
CA TRP A 7 -18.97 -42.21 -32.19
C TRP A 7 -19.08 -43.24 -33.33
N GLU A 8 -19.31 -42.78 -34.55
CA GLU A 8 -19.53 -43.64 -35.70
C GLU A 8 -18.18 -44.13 -36.23
N ILE A 9 -18.02 -45.46 -36.26
CA ILE A 9 -16.94 -46.11 -37.00
C ILE A 9 -17.07 -45.61 -38.45
N ARG A 10 -16.02 -44.98 -38.98
CA ARG A 10 -16.05 -44.58 -40.39
C ARG A 10 -16.08 -45.86 -41.22
N ASN A 11 -17.00 -45.91 -42.19
CA ASN A 11 -17.16 -47.07 -43.07
C ASN A 11 -15.79 -47.50 -43.63
N GLY A 12 -15.29 -48.67 -43.20
CA GLY A 12 -14.00 -49.25 -43.60
C GLY A 12 -12.83 -49.10 -42.61
N GLU A 13 -13.04 -48.65 -41.37
CA GLU A 13 -12.00 -48.56 -40.32
C GLU A 13 -12.12 -49.81 -39.39
N ASP A 14 -11.05 -50.60 -39.24
CA ASP A 14 -11.03 -51.80 -38.37
C ASP A 14 -11.28 -51.42 -36.90
N ASP A 15 -12.08 -52.21 -36.18
CA ASP A 15 -12.51 -51.95 -34.79
C ASP A 15 -11.33 -51.67 -33.84
N GLU A 16 -10.23 -52.41 -34.00
CA GLU A 16 -8.98 -52.24 -33.23
C GLU A 16 -8.33 -50.87 -33.45
N SER A 17 -8.33 -50.39 -34.70
CA SER A 17 -7.74 -49.09 -35.05
C SER A 17 -8.55 -47.93 -34.45
N ALA A 18 -9.88 -48.08 -34.42
CA ALA A 18 -10.78 -47.12 -33.79
C ALA A 18 -10.58 -47.07 -32.27
N LEU A 19 -10.40 -48.23 -31.62
CA LEU A 19 -10.11 -48.34 -30.19
C LEU A 19 -8.77 -47.68 -29.83
N ILE A 20 -7.70 -47.96 -30.57
CA ILE A 20 -6.36 -47.37 -30.33
C ILE A 20 -6.40 -45.84 -30.48
N ARG A 21 -7.10 -45.33 -31.47
CA ARG A 21 -7.25 -43.87 -31.63
C ARG A 21 -7.99 -43.26 -30.45
N ARG A 22 -9.06 -43.93 -29.98
CA ARG A 22 -9.87 -43.46 -28.86
C ARG A 22 -9.07 -43.44 -27.55
N THR A 23 -8.29 -44.49 -27.28
CA THR A 23 -7.44 -44.55 -26.08
C THR A 23 -6.38 -43.46 -26.11
N ALA A 24 -5.76 -43.19 -27.27
CA ALA A 24 -4.82 -42.08 -27.43
C ALA A 24 -5.48 -40.70 -27.22
N GLU A 25 -6.72 -40.50 -27.72
CA GLU A 25 -7.50 -39.28 -27.47
C GLU A 25 -7.80 -39.08 -25.97
N ILE A 26 -8.19 -40.16 -25.26
CA ILE A 26 -8.45 -40.13 -23.81
C ILE A 26 -7.18 -39.84 -23.02
N GLN A 27 -6.07 -40.50 -23.38
CA GLN A 27 -4.78 -40.29 -22.73
C GLN A 27 -4.33 -38.82 -22.89
N LYS A 28 -4.43 -38.27 -24.10
CA LYS A 28 -4.14 -36.85 -24.37
C LYS A 28 -5.02 -35.91 -23.54
N LEU A 29 -6.30 -36.23 -23.38
CA LEU A 29 -7.21 -35.45 -22.54
C LEU A 29 -6.75 -35.43 -21.08
N GLN A 30 -6.36 -36.58 -20.53
CA GLN A 30 -5.95 -36.72 -19.13
C GLN A 30 -4.58 -36.09 -18.85
N GLU A 31 -3.58 -36.35 -19.70
CA GLU A 31 -2.19 -35.97 -19.44
C GLU A 31 -1.89 -34.51 -19.83
N GLU A 32 -2.57 -33.97 -20.85
CA GLU A 32 -2.25 -32.66 -21.40
C GLU A 32 -3.39 -31.66 -21.20
N ILE A 33 -4.60 -31.97 -21.66
CA ILE A 33 -5.68 -30.98 -21.80
C ILE A 33 -6.24 -30.58 -20.43
N ILE A 34 -6.58 -31.55 -19.59
CA ILE A 34 -7.13 -31.31 -18.25
C ILE A 34 -6.16 -30.52 -17.35
N PRO A 35 -4.88 -30.92 -17.17
CA PRO A 35 -3.98 -30.18 -16.30
C PRO A 35 -3.72 -28.75 -16.82
N ASN A 36 -3.61 -28.58 -18.15
CA ASN A 36 -3.47 -27.24 -18.74
C ASN A 36 -4.72 -26.37 -18.48
N ALA A 37 -5.93 -26.94 -18.61
CA ALA A 37 -7.16 -26.24 -18.29
C ALA A 37 -7.22 -25.82 -16.81
N VAL A 38 -6.86 -26.72 -15.88
CA VAL A 38 -6.79 -26.45 -14.44
C VAL A 38 -5.78 -25.33 -14.14
N GLN A 39 -4.58 -25.38 -14.73
CA GLN A 39 -3.59 -24.31 -14.56
C GLN A 39 -4.11 -22.96 -15.09
N ASN A 40 -4.80 -22.95 -16.22
CA ASN A 40 -5.38 -21.74 -16.80
C ASN A 40 -6.50 -21.18 -15.92
N LEU A 41 -7.34 -22.04 -15.34
CA LEU A 41 -8.36 -21.65 -14.37
C LEU A 41 -7.73 -21.00 -13.13
N HIS A 42 -6.71 -21.62 -12.54
CA HIS A 42 -6.00 -21.03 -11.40
C HIS A 42 -5.36 -19.68 -11.74
N LYS A 43 -4.73 -19.55 -12.91
CA LYS A 43 -4.17 -18.27 -13.38
C LYS A 43 -5.25 -17.20 -13.52
N ALA A 44 -6.41 -17.55 -14.09
CA ALA A 44 -7.53 -16.63 -14.24
C ALA A 44 -8.10 -16.20 -12.89
N GLN A 45 -8.30 -17.14 -11.96
CA GLN A 45 -8.76 -16.88 -10.59
C GLN A 45 -7.79 -15.95 -9.85
N ASN A 46 -6.48 -16.22 -9.91
CA ASN A 46 -5.47 -15.38 -9.26
C ASN A 46 -5.42 -13.97 -9.87
N LYS A 47 -5.52 -13.85 -11.20
CA LYS A 47 -5.60 -12.55 -11.90
C LYS A 47 -6.85 -11.77 -11.48
N GLN A 48 -7.98 -12.45 -11.34
CA GLN A 48 -9.23 -11.84 -10.88
C GLN A 48 -9.12 -11.34 -9.44
N ALA A 49 -8.66 -12.21 -8.52
CA ALA A 49 -8.47 -11.87 -7.12
C ALA A 49 -7.51 -10.69 -6.94
N THR A 50 -6.35 -10.71 -7.61
CA THR A 50 -5.38 -9.62 -7.55
C THR A 50 -5.94 -8.29 -8.08
N THR A 51 -6.67 -8.32 -9.20
CA THR A 51 -7.29 -7.12 -9.79
C THR A 51 -8.35 -6.53 -8.87
N GLN A 52 -9.25 -7.36 -8.35
CA GLN A 52 -10.33 -6.92 -7.45
C GLN A 52 -9.78 -6.43 -6.10
N ASN A 53 -8.84 -7.17 -5.51
CA ASN A 53 -8.26 -6.80 -4.22
C ASN A 53 -7.44 -5.51 -4.31
N LYS A 54 -6.75 -5.28 -5.44
CA LYS A 54 -6.04 -4.02 -5.72
C LYS A 54 -7.01 -2.82 -5.78
N GLN A 55 -8.16 -2.98 -6.44
CA GLN A 55 -9.16 -1.91 -6.54
C GLN A 55 -9.80 -1.58 -5.18
N LYS A 56 -9.97 -2.57 -4.29
CA LYS A 56 -10.70 -2.41 -3.03
C LYS A 56 -9.80 -2.19 -1.80
N ASN A 57 -8.47 -2.12 -1.98
CA ASN A 57 -7.49 -2.00 -0.90
C ASN A 57 -7.79 -2.96 0.28
N VAL A 58 -7.98 -4.24 -0.04
CA VAL A 58 -8.33 -5.28 0.94
C VAL A 58 -7.16 -5.48 1.90
N SER A 59 -7.42 -5.36 3.21
CA SER A 59 -6.43 -5.62 4.25
C SER A 59 -6.52 -7.05 4.76
N TYR A 60 -5.40 -7.77 4.77
CA TYR A 60 -5.30 -9.15 5.31
C TYR A 60 -4.89 -9.18 6.79
N ASN A 61 -4.67 -8.03 7.41
CA ASN A 61 -4.26 -7.98 8.82
C ASN A 61 -5.47 -8.27 9.71
N PHE A 62 -5.53 -9.48 10.26
CA PHE A 62 -6.54 -9.84 11.25
C PHE A 62 -6.37 -8.98 12.51
N LEU A 63 -7.50 -8.52 13.03
CA LEU A 63 -7.56 -7.85 14.32
C LEU A 63 -7.75 -8.90 15.41
N LYS A 64 -7.05 -8.74 16.52
CA LYS A 64 -7.15 -9.66 17.65
C LYS A 64 -8.29 -9.24 18.57
N PRO A 65 -8.91 -10.19 19.30
CA PRO A 65 -9.75 -9.85 20.43
C PRO A 65 -9.00 -8.93 21.40
N ASN A 66 -9.73 -8.00 22.00
CA ASN A 66 -9.24 -6.94 22.88
C ASN A 66 -8.48 -5.78 22.21
N ASP A 67 -8.29 -5.78 20.89
CA ASP A 67 -7.75 -4.63 20.19
C ASP A 67 -8.73 -3.44 20.21
N GLN A 68 -8.19 -2.23 20.39
CA GLN A 68 -8.98 -0.99 20.35
C GLN A 68 -9.07 -0.45 18.92
N VAL A 69 -10.30 -0.20 18.46
CA VAL A 69 -10.60 0.20 17.08
C VAL A 69 -11.62 1.32 17.01
N PHE A 70 -11.50 2.18 16.01
CA PHE A 70 -12.53 3.15 15.62
C PHE A 70 -13.35 2.59 14.46
N ILE A 71 -14.65 2.93 14.42
CA ILE A 71 -15.56 2.54 13.35
C ILE A 71 -15.71 3.69 12.36
N LYS A 72 -15.50 3.43 11.06
CA LYS A 72 -15.76 4.40 9.99
C LYS A 72 -17.27 4.54 9.76
N SER A 73 -17.79 5.76 9.71
CA SER A 73 -19.17 6.04 9.31
C SER A 73 -19.42 5.76 7.81
N GLU A 74 -20.57 5.18 7.48
CA GLU A 74 -20.96 4.88 6.08
C GLU A 74 -21.65 6.05 5.38
N LYS A 75 -22.47 6.78 6.13
CA LYS A 75 -23.28 7.87 5.59
C LYS A 75 -22.41 9.10 5.39
N ILE A 76 -22.72 9.89 4.37
CA ILE A 76 -22.15 11.23 4.19
C ILE A 76 -22.64 12.06 5.38
N GLN A 77 -21.72 12.32 6.32
CA GLN A 77 -21.97 13.18 7.45
C GLN A 77 -21.77 14.64 7.04
N ASP A 78 -22.24 15.57 7.88
CA ASP A 78 -21.91 16.99 7.74
C ASP A 78 -20.40 17.22 7.68
N LYS A 79 -19.97 18.28 7.00
CA LYS A 79 -18.53 18.59 6.78
C LYS A 79 -17.70 18.65 8.07
N PHE A 80 -18.33 18.93 9.21
CA PHE A 80 -17.68 19.08 10.51
C PHE A 80 -17.80 17.86 11.43
N LYS A 81 -18.56 16.83 11.02
CA LYS A 81 -18.69 15.61 11.82
C LYS A 81 -17.49 14.69 11.57
N PRO A 82 -17.01 13.99 12.61
CA PRO A 82 -15.90 13.06 12.46
C PRO A 82 -16.29 11.90 11.55
N ILE A 83 -15.32 11.45 10.73
CA ILE A 83 -15.50 10.29 9.85
C ILE A 83 -15.50 8.98 10.65
N PHE A 84 -14.77 8.97 11.77
CA PHE A 84 -14.61 7.81 12.65
C PHE A 84 -15.33 8.07 13.97
N ASP A 85 -16.16 7.11 14.37
CA ASP A 85 -16.84 7.09 15.67
C ASP A 85 -15.92 6.52 16.74
N SER A 86 -16.26 6.77 18.00
CA SER A 86 -15.58 6.41 19.26
C SER A 86 -14.73 5.14 19.25
N PRO A 87 -13.74 5.02 20.15
CA PRO A 87 -13.00 3.77 20.30
C PRO A 87 -13.88 2.67 20.90
N TYR A 88 -13.81 1.50 20.28
CA TYR A 88 -14.46 0.26 20.70
C TYR A 88 -13.40 -0.84 20.88
N ILE A 89 -13.76 -1.89 21.61
CA ILE A 89 -12.91 -3.05 21.84
C ILE A 89 -13.46 -4.22 21.03
N ILE A 90 -12.58 -4.99 20.40
CA ILE A 90 -13.01 -6.19 19.67
C ILE A 90 -13.31 -7.31 20.66
N LYS A 91 -14.53 -7.83 20.65
CA LYS A 91 -14.90 -9.00 21.45
C LYS A 91 -14.52 -10.29 20.74
N SER A 92 -14.99 -10.47 19.51
CA SER A 92 -14.79 -11.70 18.75
C SER A 92 -15.02 -11.49 17.25
N GLN A 93 -14.64 -12.50 16.46
CA GLN A 93 -14.95 -12.58 15.04
C GLN A 93 -16.07 -13.59 14.81
N THR A 94 -17.03 -13.24 13.97
CA THR A 94 -18.10 -14.12 13.50
C THR A 94 -17.56 -15.15 12.49
N ASN A 95 -18.31 -16.24 12.26
CA ASN A 95 -17.96 -17.26 11.26
C ASN A 95 -17.77 -16.69 9.84
N TYR A 96 -18.40 -15.55 9.55
CA TYR A 96 -18.34 -14.87 8.25
C TYR A 96 -17.23 -13.80 8.16
N GLY A 97 -16.40 -13.68 9.19
CA GLY A 97 -15.23 -12.79 9.19
C GLY A 97 -15.50 -11.35 9.66
N ASN A 98 -16.75 -10.99 9.97
CA ASN A 98 -17.09 -9.71 10.60
C ASN A 98 -16.75 -9.72 12.09
N TYR A 99 -16.52 -8.54 12.66
CA TYR A 99 -16.15 -8.36 14.06
C TYR A 99 -17.32 -7.87 14.90
N VAL A 100 -17.44 -8.44 16.09
CA VAL A 100 -18.34 -7.97 17.15
C VAL A 100 -17.54 -7.08 18.10
N LEU A 101 -18.10 -5.93 18.43
CA LEU A 101 -17.42 -4.88 19.18
C LEU A 101 -18.16 -4.60 20.49
N THR A 102 -17.41 -4.19 21.50
CA THR A 102 -17.92 -3.73 22.79
C THR A 102 -17.52 -2.28 23.04
N ASN A 103 -18.39 -1.57 23.74
CA ASN A 103 -18.07 -0.28 24.32
C ASN A 103 -17.01 -0.42 25.42
N LEU A 104 -16.37 0.69 25.77
CA LEU A 104 -15.48 0.75 26.95
C LEU A 104 -16.17 0.32 28.26
N LYS A 105 -17.51 0.39 28.31
CA LYS A 105 -18.32 -0.05 29.46
C LYS A 105 -18.61 -1.56 29.48
N GLY A 106 -18.26 -2.28 28.41
CA GLY A 106 -18.52 -3.72 28.26
C GLY A 106 -19.80 -4.06 27.49
N ASP A 107 -20.65 -3.08 27.17
CA ASP A 107 -21.87 -3.32 26.39
C ASP A 107 -21.55 -3.67 24.93
N GLU A 108 -22.14 -4.75 24.44
CA GLU A 108 -21.99 -5.18 23.04
C GLU A 108 -22.80 -4.33 22.07
N LEU A 109 -22.17 -3.99 20.95
CA LEU A 109 -22.86 -3.39 19.82
C LEU A 109 -23.80 -4.43 19.18
N LYS A 110 -24.99 -3.97 18.80
CA LYS A 110 -26.00 -4.80 18.13
C LYS A 110 -25.51 -5.33 16.78
N ASP A 111 -24.72 -4.52 16.07
CA ASP A 111 -24.28 -4.82 14.71
C ASP A 111 -22.86 -5.40 14.68
N SER A 112 -22.57 -6.17 13.64
CA SER A 112 -21.23 -6.65 13.33
C SER A 112 -20.62 -5.81 12.20
N TYR A 113 -19.29 -5.61 12.27
CA TYR A 113 -18.60 -4.70 11.37
C TYR A 113 -17.53 -5.40 10.54
N PRO A 114 -17.43 -5.10 9.23
CA PRO A 114 -16.39 -5.68 8.39
C PRO A 114 -15.03 -5.02 8.67
N ARG A 115 -13.95 -5.76 8.42
CA ARG A 115 -12.57 -5.34 8.69
C ARG A 115 -12.20 -3.97 8.14
N TRP A 116 -12.68 -3.61 6.95
CA TRP A 116 -12.36 -2.36 6.26
C TRP A 116 -12.99 -1.12 6.91
N ARG A 117 -14.06 -1.29 7.70
CA ARG A 117 -14.65 -0.20 8.50
C ARG A 117 -13.88 0.04 9.81
N LEU A 118 -13.00 -0.87 10.21
CA LEU A 118 -12.30 -0.82 11.49
C LEU A 118 -10.89 -0.30 11.33
N LYS A 119 -10.52 0.68 12.15
CA LYS A 119 -9.17 1.25 12.19
C LYS A 119 -8.59 1.13 13.59
N LEU A 120 -7.41 0.51 13.71
CA LEU A 120 -6.71 0.37 14.99
C LEU A 120 -6.32 1.72 15.58
N THR A 121 -6.48 1.85 16.90
CA THR A 121 -6.12 3.06 17.64
C THR A 121 -4.62 3.31 17.63
N GLU A 122 -3.78 2.27 17.73
CA GLU A 122 -2.31 2.39 17.70
C GLU A 122 -1.78 3.07 16.41
N GLN A 123 -2.53 3.02 15.31
CA GLN A 123 -2.15 3.71 14.08
C GLN A 123 -2.29 5.23 14.16
N PHE A 124 -3.06 5.76 15.13
CA PHE A 124 -3.14 7.20 15.38
C PHE A 124 -1.92 7.72 16.14
N ASP A 125 -1.34 6.90 17.04
CA ASP A 125 -0.13 7.27 17.78
C ASP A 125 1.14 7.21 16.92
N LYS A 126 1.14 6.50 15.79
CA LYS A 126 2.28 6.55 14.85
C LYS A 126 2.49 7.93 14.20
N ASN A 127 1.49 8.82 14.26
CA ASN A 127 1.70 10.22 13.90
C ASN A 127 2.44 11.01 14.99
N LYS A 128 2.51 10.54 16.24
CA LYS A 128 3.34 11.14 17.31
C LYS A 128 4.82 10.79 17.16
N GLU A 129 5.18 9.64 16.62
CA GLU A 129 6.60 9.32 16.35
C GLU A 129 7.17 10.08 15.15
N ILE A 130 6.32 10.56 14.23
CA ILE A 130 6.76 11.37 13.08
C ILE A 130 7.20 12.77 13.51
N ASP A 131 6.71 13.30 14.64
CA ASP A 131 7.16 14.60 15.17
C ASP A 131 8.64 14.58 15.57
N ASN A 132 9.19 13.42 15.94
CA ASN A 132 10.62 13.26 16.23
C ASN A 132 11.48 13.10 14.96
N LEU A 133 10.90 12.69 13.82
CA LEU A 133 11.60 12.67 12.52
C LEU A 133 11.52 14.01 11.79
N GLN A 134 10.50 14.84 12.03
CA GLN A 134 10.35 16.15 11.37
C GLN A 134 11.47 17.15 11.70
N ASP A 135 12.22 16.91 12.76
CA ASP A 135 13.36 17.75 13.12
C ASP A 135 14.67 17.32 12.45
N ILE A 136 14.78 16.08 11.94
CA ILE A 136 15.98 15.60 11.24
C ILE A 136 16.14 16.29 9.87
N ASP A 137 15.03 16.74 9.28
CA ASP A 137 15.00 17.42 7.98
C ASP A 137 15.11 18.96 8.08
N LYS A 138 15.29 19.52 9.29
CA LYS A 138 15.45 20.97 9.49
C LYS A 138 16.93 21.34 9.60
N ILE A 139 17.32 22.36 8.83
CA ILE A 139 18.65 22.97 8.91
C ILE A 139 18.80 23.65 10.27
N GLU A 140 19.81 23.26 11.05
CA GLU A 140 20.16 23.95 12.30
C GLU A 140 20.98 25.20 11.99
N LYS A 141 22.05 25.04 11.20
CA LYS A 141 22.99 26.12 10.89
C LYS A 141 23.70 25.89 9.56
N ILE A 142 23.97 26.97 8.82
CA ILE A 142 24.91 26.96 7.69
C ILE A 142 26.29 27.33 8.22
N LEU A 143 27.27 26.45 8.04
CA LEU A 143 28.64 26.63 8.55
C LEU A 143 29.52 27.36 7.55
N ASP A 144 29.40 27.04 6.27
CA ASP A 144 30.25 27.61 5.22
C ASP A 144 29.52 27.59 3.86
N HIS A 145 30.02 28.37 2.91
CA HIS A 145 29.55 28.35 1.53
C HIS A 145 30.67 28.70 0.54
N ARG A 146 30.62 28.10 -0.66
CA ARG A 146 31.55 28.43 -1.75
C ARG A 146 30.82 28.67 -3.05
N LYS A 147 31.30 29.65 -3.83
CA LYS A 147 30.76 29.97 -5.15
C LYS A 147 31.26 28.95 -6.17
N ILE A 148 30.34 28.37 -6.94
CA ILE A 148 30.65 27.45 -8.05
C ILE A 148 29.85 27.90 -9.26
N GLY A 149 30.55 28.46 -10.26
CA GLY A 149 29.94 29.00 -11.48
C GLY A 149 28.90 30.08 -11.17
N ARG A 150 27.63 29.82 -11.55
CA ARG A 150 26.49 30.72 -11.33
C ARG A 150 25.74 30.47 -10.00
N GLY A 151 26.21 29.58 -9.14
CA GLY A 151 25.53 29.21 -7.88
C GLY A 151 26.48 29.08 -6.68
N TYR A 152 25.93 28.61 -5.55
CA TYR A 152 26.64 28.38 -4.30
C TYR A 152 26.41 26.94 -3.82
N LYS A 153 27.43 26.35 -3.19
CA LYS A 153 27.30 25.14 -2.37
C LYS A 153 27.43 25.54 -0.90
N TYR A 154 26.69 24.85 -0.03
CA TYR A 154 26.63 25.16 1.41
C TYR A 154 27.10 23.96 2.23
N LEU A 155 27.79 24.22 3.32
CA LEU A 155 28.07 23.25 4.36
C LEU A 155 27.04 23.44 5.47
N ILE A 156 26.20 22.43 5.71
CA ILE A 156 25.05 22.53 6.60
C ILE A 156 25.22 21.60 7.80
N LYS A 157 24.89 22.11 8.99
CA LYS A 157 24.63 21.33 10.20
C LYS A 157 23.13 21.05 10.31
N TRP A 158 22.76 19.78 10.38
CA TRP A 158 21.37 19.32 10.50
C TRP A 158 20.96 19.22 11.97
N LYS A 159 19.72 19.62 12.28
CA LYS A 159 19.17 19.54 13.64
C LYS A 159 18.95 18.06 14.00
N GLY A 160 19.38 17.64 15.18
CA GLY A 160 19.18 16.26 15.67
C GLY A 160 20.20 15.21 15.19
N SER A 161 21.23 15.61 14.44
CA SER A 161 22.34 14.68 14.12
C SER A 161 23.30 14.54 15.32
N LEU A 162 23.28 13.37 15.97
CA LEU A 162 24.26 12.96 17.00
C LEU A 162 25.66 12.70 16.43
N VAL A 163 25.80 12.76 15.11
CA VAL A 163 27.06 12.55 14.42
C VAL A 163 27.47 13.88 13.81
N ASP A 164 28.66 14.35 14.21
CA ASP A 164 29.31 15.55 13.66
C ASP A 164 29.87 15.28 12.25
N LYS A 165 29.03 14.69 11.40
CA LYS A 165 29.31 14.43 9.99
C LYS A 165 28.85 15.67 9.23
N SER A 166 29.75 16.64 9.13
CA SER A 166 29.66 17.71 8.13
C SER A 166 29.76 17.05 6.75
N LEU A 167 28.62 16.65 6.20
CA LEU A 167 28.57 15.95 4.92
C LEU A 167 28.55 17.00 3.82
N ARG A 168 29.64 17.03 3.04
CA ARG A 168 29.69 17.79 1.78
C ARG A 168 28.59 17.27 0.86
N ASP A 169 27.84 18.19 0.25
CA ASP A 169 26.70 18.01 -0.67
C ASP A 169 26.89 17.02 -1.85
N ASP A 170 28.03 16.34 -1.96
CA ASP A 170 28.36 15.46 -3.08
C ASP A 170 27.61 14.10 -3.00
N TYR A 171 26.92 13.78 -1.90
CA TYR A 171 26.09 12.56 -1.74
C TYR A 171 24.61 12.71 -2.16
N LEU A 172 24.09 13.92 -2.41
CA LEU A 172 22.69 14.09 -2.81
C LEU A 172 22.41 13.72 -4.28
N ASN A 173 23.45 13.49 -5.09
CA ASN A 173 23.31 13.02 -6.47
C ASN A 173 23.34 11.49 -6.61
N THR A 174 23.81 10.75 -5.60
CA THR A 174 23.92 9.27 -5.66
C THR A 174 22.68 8.57 -5.12
N LEU A 175 21.94 9.20 -4.22
CA LEU A 175 20.60 8.79 -3.84
C LEU A 175 19.64 9.35 -4.89
N LYS A 176 18.99 8.49 -5.69
CA LYS A 176 17.94 8.82 -6.67
C LYS A 176 16.69 9.41 -5.99
N ILE A 177 16.85 10.50 -5.25
CA ILE A 177 15.80 11.26 -4.60
C ILE A 177 15.32 12.27 -5.63
N ASN A 178 14.00 12.28 -5.85
CA ASN A 178 13.33 13.05 -6.90
C ASN A 178 13.89 14.48 -7.03
N LYS A 179 14.42 14.81 -8.21
CA LYS A 179 14.76 16.18 -8.59
C LYS A 179 13.50 17.05 -8.55
N ARG A 180 13.20 17.65 -7.41
CA ARG A 180 12.22 18.75 -7.34
C ARG A 180 13.00 20.05 -7.53
N LYS A 181 12.51 20.86 -8.47
CA LYS A 181 13.09 22.14 -8.89
C LYS A 181 13.38 23.00 -7.65
N THR A 182 14.65 23.31 -7.40
CA THR A 182 15.02 24.37 -6.47
C THR A 182 14.58 25.69 -7.08
N THR A 183 13.65 26.37 -6.42
CA THR A 183 13.30 27.74 -6.77
C THR A 183 14.52 28.62 -6.50
N LYS A 184 15.01 29.29 -7.54
CA LYS A 184 16.07 30.30 -7.41
C LYS A 184 15.52 31.48 -6.61
N THR A 185 15.80 31.53 -5.31
CA THR A 185 15.56 32.74 -4.52
C THR A 185 16.73 33.70 -4.77
N LYS A 186 16.46 34.86 -5.35
CA LYS A 186 17.46 35.94 -5.48
C LYS A 186 17.84 36.42 -4.07
N PRO A 187 19.14 36.64 -3.77
CA PRO A 187 19.52 37.26 -2.52
C PRO A 187 18.98 38.69 -2.49
N GLN A 188 18.33 39.07 -1.39
CA GLN A 188 17.95 40.46 -1.15
C GLN A 188 19.21 41.30 -0.94
N LYS A 189 19.29 42.43 -1.64
CA LYS A 189 20.32 43.45 -1.40
C LYS A 189 20.03 44.08 -0.03
N SER A 190 20.98 44.00 0.89
CA SER A 190 20.97 44.81 2.10
C SER A 190 21.26 46.26 1.72
N ASN A 191 20.25 47.13 1.84
CA ASN A 191 20.45 48.57 1.74
C ASN A 191 21.11 49.05 3.04
N HIS A 192 22.39 49.43 2.94
CA HIS A 192 23.12 50.09 4.01
C HIS A 192 23.21 51.57 3.64
N SER A 193 22.22 52.37 4.04
CA SER A 193 22.38 53.82 4.15
C SER A 193 21.27 54.41 5.02
N ASP A 194 21.73 55.26 5.94
CA ASP A 194 21.01 56.35 6.61
C ASP A 194 20.16 55.98 7.83
N LEU A 195 20.73 56.25 9.02
CA LEU A 195 20.19 57.23 9.97
C LEU A 195 21.03 57.24 11.27
N ILE A 196 22.09 58.04 11.29
CA ILE A 196 22.47 58.76 12.52
C ILE A 196 22.74 60.21 12.11
N LYS A 197 21.70 61.03 12.23
CA LYS A 197 21.82 62.46 12.55
C LYS A 197 21.35 62.60 13.99
N ASN A 198 22.26 63.04 14.85
CA ASN A 198 22.11 64.17 15.77
C ASN A 198 23.50 64.50 16.30
#